data_AF-A0A2N6QGU4-F1
#
_entry.id   AF-A0A2N6QGU4-F1
#
_cell.length_a   1.000
_cell.length_b   1.000
_cell.length_c   1.000
_cell.angle_alpha   90.00
_cell.angle_beta   90.00
_cell.angle_gamma   90.00
#
_symmetry.space_group_name_H-M   'P 1'
#
loop_
_entity.id
_entity.type
_entity.pdbx_description
1 polymer ?
#
loop_
_entity_poly.entity_id
_entity_poly.type
_entity_poly.pdbx_seq_one_letter_code
_entity_poly.pdbx_strand_id
1 'polypeptide(L)' 'MHWQSVNEFLTMGGHGVYVWSVVLLCVLMLVVEGLSLRQLKQKTRKRVRRIQRLASKKVFNE' A
#
# COMPACT_ATOMS: atom_id res chain seq x y z
N MET A 1 -2.07 2.00 -42.23
CA MET A 1 -2.55 0.91 -41.34
C MET A 1 -1.33 0.09 -40.89
N HIS A 2 -0.77 0.33 -39.70
CA HIS A 2 0.12 -0.62 -38.99
C HIS A 2 0.51 -0.08 -37.60
N TRP A 3 -0.47 0.23 -36.76
CA TRP A 3 -0.30 0.19 -35.31
C TRP A 3 -1.15 -0.99 -34.87
N GLN A 4 -0.64 -2.20 -35.10
CA GLN A 4 -1.43 -3.43 -34.95
C GLN A 4 -1.55 -3.85 -33.48
N SER A 5 -0.84 -3.21 -32.55
CA SER A 5 -0.83 -3.67 -31.16
C SER A 5 -0.48 -2.59 -30.14
N VAL A 6 -1.20 -2.58 -29.03
CA VAL A 6 -0.82 -1.90 -27.78
C VAL A 6 0.60 -2.26 -27.32
N ASN A 7 1.09 -3.45 -27.72
CA ASN A 7 2.47 -3.90 -27.52
C ASN A 7 3.50 -2.99 -28.20
N GLU A 8 3.18 -2.37 -29.34
CA GLU A 8 4.05 -1.45 -30.08
C GLU A 8 4.17 -0.09 -29.37
N PHE A 9 3.15 0.32 -28.61
CA PHE A 9 3.20 1.48 -27.71
C PHE A 9 3.98 1.18 -26.42
N LEU A 10 3.79 0.00 -25.83
CA LEU A 10 4.60 -0.50 -24.71
C LEU A 10 6.07 -0.74 -25.09
N THR A 11 6.36 -0.88 -26.38
CA THR A 11 7.70 -1.15 -26.89
C THR A 11 8.16 -0.07 -27.86
N MET A 12 7.56 1.14 -27.83
CA MET A 12 7.88 2.29 -28.70
C MET A 12 9.41 2.45 -28.81
N GLY A 13 10.01 1.91 -29.88
CA GLY A 13 11.46 1.92 -30.12
C GLY A 13 12.35 1.09 -29.15
N GLY A 14 11.81 0.15 -28.35
CA GLY A 14 12.59 -0.74 -27.47
C GLY A 14 12.70 -0.29 -26.00
N HIS A 15 12.19 0.88 -25.64
CA HIS A 15 12.38 1.47 -24.30
C HIS A 15 11.19 1.37 -23.35
N GLY A 16 9.97 1.10 -23.84
CA GLY A 16 8.81 1.13 -22.96
C GLY A 16 8.81 0.00 -21.91
N VAL A 17 9.41 -1.16 -22.18
CA VAL A 17 9.61 -2.23 -21.18
C VAL A 17 10.37 -1.74 -19.94
N TYR A 18 11.34 -0.83 -20.12
CA TYR A 18 12.08 -0.23 -19.00
C TYR A 18 11.19 0.69 -18.16
N VAL A 19 10.40 1.55 -18.81
CA VAL A 19 9.50 2.48 -18.11
C VAL A 19 8.47 1.71 -17.31
N TRP A 20 7.84 0.70 -17.91
CA TRP A 20 6.86 -0.14 -17.24
C TRP A 20 7.47 -0.94 -16.10
N SER A 21 8.72 -1.39 -16.21
CA SER A 21 9.43 -2.06 -15.12
C SER A 21 9.61 -1.15 -13.92
N VAL A 22 10.05 0.10 -14.12
CA VAL A 22 10.21 1.07 -13.02
C VAL A 22 8.85 1.47 -12.44
N VAL A 23 7.82 1.67 -13.26
CA VAL A 23 6.46 1.94 -12.80
C VAL A 23 5.92 0.78 -11.95
N LEU A 24 6.09 -0.46 -12.42
CA LEU A 24 5.71 -1.66 -11.69
C LEU A 24 6.43 -1.75 -10.34
N LEU A 25 7.73 -1.47 -10.33
CA LEU A 25 8.57 -1.50 -9.13
C LEU A 25 8.14 -0.41 -8.13
N CYS A 26 7.81 0.79 -8.61
CA CYS A 26 7.26 1.88 -7.82
C CYS A 26 5.90 1.50 -7.20
N VAL A 27 4.98 0.93 -8.01
CA VAL A 27 3.68 0.47 -7.53
C VAL A 27 3.83 -0.64 -6.49
N LEU A 28 4.74 -1.59 -6.70
CA LEU A 28 5.05 -2.64 -5.73
C LEU A 28 5.52 -2.05 -4.40
N MET A 29 6.41 -1.06 -4.43
CA MET A 29 6.88 -0.36 -3.23
C MET A 29 5.72 0.30 -2.48
N LEU A 30 4.86 1.04 -3.18
CA LEU A 30 3.68 1.69 -2.59
C LEU A 30 2.70 0.68 -2.00
N VAL A 31 2.52 -0.48 -2.64
CA VAL A 31 1.67 -1.56 -2.12
C VAL A 31 2.26 -2.12 -0.82
N VAL A 32 3.56 -2.38 -0.77
CA VAL A 32 4.24 -2.89 0.44
C VAL A 32 4.15 -1.88 1.58
N GLU A 33 4.42 -0.60 1.32
CA GLU A 33 4.27 0.46 2.31
C GLU A 33 2.80 0.60 2.77
N GLY A 34 1.86 0.58 1.84
CA GLY A 34 0.43 0.63 2.15
C GLY A 34 -0.04 -0.54 3.03
N LEU A 35 0.46 -1.75 2.77
CA LEU A 35 0.19 -2.92 3.61
C LEU A 35 0.82 -2.77 4.99
N SER A 36 2.07 -2.31 5.07
CA SER A 36 2.76 -2.05 6.34
C SER A 36 2.03 -1.00 7.19
N LEU A 37 1.58 0.08 6.57
CA LEU A 37 0.77 1.12 7.22
C LEU A 37 -0.59 0.59 7.68
N ARG A 38 -1.25 -0.26 6.89
CA ARG A 38 -2.50 -0.92 7.31
C ARG A 38 -2.27 -1.83 8.53
N GLN A 39 -1.18 -2.60 8.53
CA GLN A 39 -0.80 -3.45 9.66
C GLN A 39 -0.55 -2.62 10.93
N LEU A 40 0.17 -1.50 10.79
CA LEU A 40 0.45 -0.58 11.88
C LEU A 40 -0.85 0.03 12.44
N LYS A 41 -1.77 0.46 11.55
CA LYS A 41 -3.10 0.97 11.94
C LYS A 41 -3.89 -0.03 12.78
N GLN A 42 -3.85 -1.31 12.42
CA GLN A 42 -4.51 -2.35 13.21
C GLN A 42 -3.88 -2.55 14.59
N LYS A 43 -2.55 -2.54 14.67
CA LYS A 43 -1.82 -2.64 15.95
C LYS A 43 -2.13 -1.46 16.88
N THR A 44 -2.14 -0.24 16.36
CA THR A 44 -2.45 0.97 17.14
C THR A 44 -3.90 0.97 17.61
N ARG A 45 -4.88 0.58 16.76
CA ARG A 45 -6.29 0.47 17.18
C ARG A 45 -6.50 -0.56 18.30
N LYS A 46 -5.80 -1.70 18.26
CA LYS A 46 -5.89 -2.70 19.33
C LYS A 46 -5.31 -2.17 20.66
N ARG A 47 -4.22 -1.40 20.61
CA ARG A 47 -3.63 -0.76 21.80
C ARG A 47 -4.55 0.29 22.40
N VAL A 48 -5.12 1.18 21.59
CA VAL A 48 -6.05 2.23 22.07
C VAL A 48 -7.28 1.62 22.73
N ARG A 49 -7.90 0.60 22.13
CA ARG A 49 -9.06 -0.09 22.73
C ARG A 49 -8.74 -0.73 24.08
N ARG A 50 -7.52 -1.27 24.26
CA ARG A 50 -7.10 -1.86 25.54
C ARG A 50 -6.94 -0.79 26.61
N ILE A 51 -6.32 0.35 26.27
CA ILE A 51 -6.15 1.48 27.20
C ILE A 51 -7.50 2.05 27.63
N GLN A 52 -8.46 2.23 26.71
CA GLN A 52 -9.78 2.74 27.07
C GLN A 52 -10.56 1.81 28.00
N ARG A 53 -10.47 0.48 27.82
CA ARG A 53 -11.10 -0.47 28.74
C ARG A 53 -10.53 -0.40 30.15
N LEU A 54 -9.22 -0.24 30.28
CA LEU A 54 -8.56 -0.09 31.58
C LEU A 54 -8.90 1.26 32.23
N ALA A 55 -8.97 2.33 31.44
CA ALA A 55 -9.38 3.65 31.92
C ALA A 55 -10.83 3.65 32.44
N SER A 56 -11.79 3.08 31.70
CA SER A 56 -13.18 2.94 32.17
C SER A 56 -13.29 2.08 33.42
N LYS A 57 -12.50 1.01 33.53
CA LYS A 57 -12.53 0.13 34.72
C LYS A 57 -11.94 0.81 35.96
N LYS A 58 -10.97 1.72 35.77
CA LYS A 58 -10.37 2.50 36.85
C LYS A 58 -11.33 3.56 37.38
N VAL A 59 -12.02 4.29 36.49
CA VAL A 59 -13.02 5.31 36.87
C VAL A 59 -14.23 4.70 37.61
N PHE A 60 -14.60 3.46 37.32
CA PHE A 60 -15.70 2.79 38.01
C PHE A 60 -15.30 2.18 39.38
N ASN A 61 -14.00 2.06 39.66
CA ASN A 61 -13.48 1.41 40.86
C ASN A 61 -12.80 2.39 41.84
N GLU A 62 -12.88 3.70 41.57
CA GLU A 62 -12.64 4.80 42.51
C GLU A 62 -13.99 5.38 42.93
#